data_AF-A0A7W8DL41-F1
#
_entry.id   AF-A0A7W8DL41-F1
#
_cell.length_a   1.000
_cell.length_b   1.000
_cell.length_c   1.000
_cell.angle_alpha   90.00
_cell.angle_beta   90.00
_cell.angle_gamma   90.00
#
_symmetry.space_group_name_H-M   'P 1'
#
loop_
_entity.id
_entity.type
_entity.pdbx_description
1 polymer ?
#
loop_
_entity_poly.entity_id
_entity_poly.type
_entity_poly.pdbx_seq_one_letter_code
_entity_poly.pdbx_strand_id
1 'polypeptide(L)'
;MDWIRENKPLAAILGVILVGTLALGYLLYDSWSSYEETKEGYIGLGNQMAALKGARLAPTDANLQAKKQMVDEYAADVNKLGAALLILQPKVEPMKDIEFQAKLKTKISEIRTAAQSKMQLPADFAFGFDEYTSSLPTSAAAATELSGYLDAMDELVKMLLKCNVQSLDLLERSKLALEAKAAANAPAGGAAAQRQGAAEILEKRQISLILTLDQGALQLLVSRLATTEMPFFTSVRQLRIENQLQEGPLRSSVRLPATNGPKMGGGQAAAASEEVASDEIRPPAPAPIDTIPVFGNELLKVRMEIDLVKFLDAAKGVAAQIPAGR
;
A
#
# COMPACT_ATOMS: atom_id res chain seq x y z
N MET A 1 -2.92 29.01 90.79
CA MET A 1 -3.91 29.69 89.94
C MET A 1 -5.22 29.72 90.71
N ASP A 2 -5.30 30.50 91.79
CA ASP A 2 -6.40 30.38 92.75
C ASP A 2 -7.52 31.42 92.55
N TRP A 3 -7.31 32.37 91.63
CA TRP A 3 -8.32 33.40 91.29
C TRP A 3 -9.57 32.84 90.58
N ILE A 4 -9.43 31.72 89.87
CA ILE A 4 -10.54 31.03 89.15
C ILE A 4 -11.52 30.38 90.13
N ARG A 5 -11.06 30.00 91.32
CA ARG A 5 -11.91 29.43 92.37
C ARG A 5 -12.69 30.49 93.15
N GLU A 6 -12.13 31.69 93.28
CA GLU A 6 -12.76 32.82 93.98
C GLU A 6 -13.82 33.55 93.13
N ASN A 7 -13.61 33.69 91.81
CA ASN A 7 -14.51 34.45 90.92
C ASN A 7 -15.15 33.58 89.83
N LYS A 8 -15.88 32.53 90.25
CA LYS A 8 -16.58 31.57 89.37
C LYS A 8 -17.45 32.20 88.25
N PRO A 9 -18.28 33.25 88.48
CA PRO A 9 -19.09 33.82 87.39
C PRO A 9 -18.24 34.53 86.32
N LEU A 10 -17.14 35.19 86.73
CA LEU A 10 -16.24 35.88 85.81
C LEU A 10 -15.45 34.87 84.96
N ALA A 11 -15.00 33.78 85.57
CA ALA A 11 -14.36 32.67 84.85
C ALA A 11 -15.31 32.00 83.84
N ALA A 12 -16.60 31.85 84.16
CA ALA A 12 -17.60 31.31 83.23
C ALA A 12 -17.83 32.24 82.02
N ILE A 13 -17.94 33.56 82.24
CA ILE A 13 -18.09 34.56 81.17
C ILE A 13 -16.87 34.56 80.26
N LEU A 14 -15.65 34.56 80.83
CA LEU A 14 -14.41 34.50 80.05
C LEU A 14 -14.29 33.17 79.27
N GLY A 15 -14.73 32.05 79.84
CA GLY A 15 -14.79 30.76 79.14
C GLY A 15 -15.73 30.80 77.93
N VAL A 16 -16.93 31.37 78.08
CA VAL A 16 -17.89 31.53 76.98
C VAL A 16 -17.37 32.48 75.90
N ILE A 17 -16.71 33.58 76.28
CA ILE A 17 -16.08 34.51 75.33
C ILE A 17 -14.96 33.80 74.57
N LEU A 18 -14.08 33.07 75.26
CA LEU A 18 -12.99 32.33 74.63
C LEU A 18 -13.54 31.32 73.61
N VAL A 19 -14.52 30.51 74.00
CA VAL A 19 -15.16 29.55 73.09
C VAL A 19 -15.87 30.24 71.94
N GLY A 20 -16.57 31.34 72.19
CA GLY A 20 -17.24 32.14 71.15
C GLY A 20 -16.26 32.75 70.14
N THR A 21 -15.13 33.27 70.61
CA THR A 21 -14.08 33.81 69.73
C THR A 21 -13.41 32.73 68.89
N LEU A 22 -13.17 31.53 69.45
CA LEU A 22 -12.63 30.40 68.69
C LEU A 22 -13.63 29.88 67.65
N ALA A 23 -14.91 29.78 68.00
CA ALA A 23 -15.96 29.36 67.07
C ALA A 23 -16.12 30.36 65.91
N LEU A 24 -16.14 31.67 66.20
CA LEU A 24 -16.17 32.71 65.17
C LEU A 24 -14.90 32.72 64.31
N GLY A 25 -13.73 32.51 64.93
CA GLY A 25 -12.47 32.39 64.21
C GLY A 25 -12.45 31.20 63.23
N TYR A 26 -12.99 30.05 63.65
CA TYR A 26 -13.13 28.88 62.79
C TYR A 26 -14.08 29.14 61.61
N LEU A 27 -15.28 29.69 61.87
CA LEU A 27 -16.25 30.02 60.81
C LEU A 27 -15.70 31.06 59.81
N LEU A 28 -14.95 32.04 60.30
CA LEU A 28 -14.31 33.03 59.44
C LEU A 28 -13.21 32.40 58.59
N TYR A 29 -12.39 31.51 59.17
CA TYR A 29 -11.35 30.79 58.44
C TYR A 29 -11.94 29.85 57.37
N ASP A 30 -12.99 29.10 57.72
CA ASP A 30 -13.67 28.17 56.80
C ASP A 30 -14.37 28.88 55.63
N SER A 31 -15.06 29.99 55.92
CA SER A 31 -15.68 30.80 54.87
C SER A 31 -14.64 31.49 53.98
N TRP A 32 -13.51 31.95 54.55
CA TRP A 32 -12.44 32.56 53.77
C TRP A 32 -11.70 31.53 52.91
N SER A 33 -11.37 30.36 53.46
CA SER A 33 -10.72 29.29 52.68
C SER A 33 -11.62 28.80 51.53
N SER A 34 -12.91 28.58 51.79
CA SER A 34 -13.89 28.20 50.77
C SER A 34 -14.07 29.28 49.69
N TYR A 35 -14.06 30.55 50.09
CA TYR A 35 -14.11 31.66 49.14
C TYR A 35 -12.84 31.74 48.28
N GLU A 36 -11.67 31.55 48.87
CA GLU A 36 -10.38 31.55 48.17
C GLU A 36 -10.31 30.41 47.15
N GLU A 37 -10.71 29.19 47.54
CA GLU A 37 -10.78 28.03 46.66
C GLU A 37 -11.77 28.25 45.49
N THR A 38 -12.94 28.80 45.77
CA THR A 38 -13.94 29.10 44.73
C THR A 38 -13.44 30.19 43.78
N LYS A 39 -12.77 31.21 44.30
CA LYS A 39 -12.19 32.31 43.52
C LYS A 39 -11.04 31.81 42.64
N GLU A 40 -10.14 30.98 43.17
CA GLU A 40 -9.07 30.35 42.40
C GLU A 40 -9.64 29.46 41.30
N GLY A 41 -10.66 28.65 41.60
CA GLY A 41 -11.38 27.86 40.61
C GLY A 41 -12.00 28.70 39.50
N TYR A 42 -12.65 29.82 39.85
CA TYR A 42 -13.23 30.76 38.89
C TYR A 42 -12.18 31.41 37.98
N ILE A 43 -11.06 31.86 38.56
CA ILE A 43 -9.94 32.43 37.79
C ILE A 43 -9.31 31.36 36.88
N GLY A 44 -9.16 30.13 37.38
CA GLY A 44 -8.67 28.98 36.62
C GLY A 44 -9.56 28.67 35.40
N LEU A 45 -10.88 28.60 35.59
CA LEU A 45 -11.87 28.43 34.52
C LEU A 45 -11.80 29.58 33.51
N GLY A 46 -11.68 30.83 33.97
CA GLY A 46 -11.52 31.99 33.13
C GLY A 46 -10.28 31.92 32.23
N ASN A 47 -9.14 31.50 32.80
CA ASN A 47 -7.89 31.30 32.07
C ASN A 47 -7.99 30.16 31.06
N GLN A 48 -8.64 29.05 31.40
CA GLN A 48 -8.89 27.95 30.46
C GLN A 48 -9.77 28.39 29.30
N MET A 49 -10.84 29.16 29.57
CA MET A 49 -11.71 29.68 28.53
C MET A 49 -10.99 30.69 27.63
N ALA A 50 -10.15 31.55 28.20
CA ALA A 50 -9.32 32.48 27.43
C ALA A 50 -8.31 31.74 26.55
N ALA A 51 -7.68 30.68 27.05
CA ALA A 51 -6.77 29.83 26.28
C ALA A 51 -7.48 29.11 25.13
N LEU A 52 -8.68 28.57 25.37
CA LEU A 52 -9.50 27.93 24.33
C LEU A 52 -9.94 28.94 23.25
N LYS A 53 -10.35 30.15 23.65
CA LYS A 53 -10.71 31.22 22.71
C LYS A 53 -9.50 31.77 21.94
N GLY A 54 -8.31 31.78 22.55
CA GLY A 54 -7.07 32.23 21.93
C GLY A 54 -6.37 31.18 21.05
N ALA A 55 -6.84 29.92 21.06
CA ALA A 55 -6.32 28.89 20.19
C ALA A 55 -6.57 29.23 18.71
N ARG A 56 -5.65 28.86 17.82
CA ARG A 56 -5.76 29.08 16.36
C ARG A 56 -7.06 28.55 15.76
N LEU A 57 -7.65 27.54 16.40
CA LEU A 57 -8.98 27.03 16.10
C LEU A 57 -9.84 27.16 17.36
N ALA A 58 -10.35 28.37 17.61
CA ALA A 58 -11.26 28.58 18.73
C ALA A 58 -12.48 27.66 18.61
N PRO A 59 -12.98 27.07 19.71
CA PRO A 59 -14.20 26.25 19.72
C PRO A 59 -15.41 27.17 19.54
N THR A 60 -15.63 27.60 18.31
CA THR A 60 -16.82 28.32 17.86
C THR A 60 -17.67 27.35 17.04
N ASP A 61 -18.99 27.56 17.04
CA ASP A 61 -19.91 26.70 16.28
C ASP A 61 -19.57 26.67 14.78
N ALA A 62 -19.08 27.78 14.24
CA ALA A 62 -18.61 27.88 12.86
C ALA A 62 -17.38 26.99 12.58
N ASN A 63 -16.37 27.00 13.46
CA ASN A 63 -15.18 26.16 13.32
C ASN A 63 -15.50 24.67 13.52
N LEU A 64 -16.44 24.37 14.43
CA LEU A 64 -16.93 23.02 14.65
C LEU A 64 -17.65 22.48 13.39
N GLN A 65 -18.54 23.27 12.80
CA GLN A 65 -19.22 22.91 11.55
C GLN A 65 -18.23 22.73 10.39
N ALA A 66 -17.28 23.65 10.21
CA ALA A 66 -16.25 23.54 9.17
C ALA A 66 -15.38 22.28 9.36
N LYS A 67 -15.03 21.93 10.61
CA LYS A 67 -14.27 20.69 10.89
C LYS A 67 -15.10 19.43 10.69
N LYS A 68 -16.39 19.43 11.03
CA LYS A 68 -17.28 18.32 10.72
C LYS A 68 -17.38 18.10 9.21
N GLN A 69 -17.57 19.17 8.43
CA GLN A 69 -17.59 19.08 6.97
C GLN A 69 -16.29 18.49 6.41
N MET A 70 -15.11 18.95 6.88
CA MET A 70 -13.83 18.38 6.44
C MET A 70 -13.68 16.89 6.82
N VAL A 71 -14.18 16.49 7.99
CA VAL A 71 -14.15 15.08 8.43
C VAL A 71 -15.12 14.24 7.60
N ASP A 72 -16.30 14.76 7.29
CA ASP A 72 -17.31 14.08 6.48
C ASP A 72 -16.84 13.93 5.03
N GLU A 73 -16.22 14.97 4.45
CA GLU A 73 -15.57 14.91 3.13
C GLU A 73 -14.43 13.90 3.11
N TYR A 74 -13.53 13.96 4.11
CA TYR A 74 -12.45 12.99 4.25
C TYR A 74 -12.98 11.56 4.39
N ALA A 75 -14.03 11.35 5.21
CA ALA A 75 -14.66 10.04 5.38
C ALA A 75 -15.28 9.55 4.07
N ALA A 76 -15.94 10.44 3.31
CA ALA A 76 -16.49 10.12 2.00
C ALA A 76 -15.39 9.69 1.01
N ASP A 77 -14.26 10.40 0.96
CA ASP A 77 -13.16 10.10 0.06
C ASP A 77 -12.39 8.82 0.47
N VAL A 78 -12.21 8.59 1.77
CA VAL A 78 -11.66 7.32 2.28
C VAL A 78 -12.59 6.16 1.95
N ASN A 79 -13.91 6.33 2.05
CA ASN A 79 -14.87 5.30 1.67
C ASN A 79 -14.85 5.02 0.16
N LYS A 80 -14.72 6.05 -0.68
CA LYS A 80 -14.55 5.88 -2.14
C LYS A 80 -13.26 5.13 -2.46
N LEU A 81 -12.15 5.50 -1.81
CA LEU A 81 -10.87 4.81 -1.96
C LEU A 81 -10.97 3.35 -1.51
N GLY A 82 -11.56 3.10 -0.34
CA GLY A 82 -11.81 1.76 0.16
C GLY A 82 -12.63 0.91 -0.80
N ALA A 83 -13.72 1.47 -1.35
CA ALA A 83 -14.53 0.79 -2.36
C ALA A 83 -13.73 0.47 -3.63
N ALA A 84 -12.91 1.41 -4.12
CA ALA A 84 -12.05 1.19 -5.28
C ALA A 84 -10.98 0.10 -5.04
N LEU A 85 -10.40 0.06 -3.85
CA LEU A 85 -9.41 -0.97 -3.46
C LEU A 85 -10.05 -2.35 -3.28
N LEU A 86 -11.28 -2.43 -2.77
CA LEU A 86 -12.00 -3.69 -2.60
C LEU A 86 -12.39 -4.34 -3.94
N ILE A 87 -12.53 -3.57 -5.03
CA ILE A 87 -12.69 -4.11 -6.39
C ILE A 87 -11.45 -4.95 -6.78
N LEU A 88 -10.27 -4.54 -6.32
CA LEU A 88 -8.99 -5.21 -6.57
C LEU A 88 -8.67 -6.30 -5.54
N GLN A 89 -9.68 -6.78 -4.80
CA GLN A 89 -9.53 -7.88 -3.85
C GLN A 89 -10.64 -8.92 -4.06
N PRO A 90 -10.41 -9.91 -4.92
CA PRO A 90 -11.36 -10.98 -5.17
C PRO A 90 -11.64 -11.74 -3.87
N LYS A 91 -12.91 -12.11 -3.66
CA LYS A 91 -13.30 -12.90 -2.50
C LYS A 91 -12.68 -14.29 -2.61
N VAL A 92 -11.92 -14.68 -1.61
CA VAL A 92 -11.33 -16.01 -1.52
C VAL A 92 -12.38 -16.97 -0.95
N GLU A 93 -12.71 -18.02 -1.70
CA GLU A 93 -13.66 -19.05 -1.26
C GLU A 93 -13.00 -20.05 -0.30
N PRO A 94 -13.67 -20.47 0.78
CA PRO A 94 -13.14 -21.48 1.69
C PRO A 94 -12.83 -22.78 0.94
N MET A 95 -11.61 -23.28 1.08
CA MET A 95 -11.12 -24.45 0.36
C MET A 95 -10.52 -25.48 1.32
N LYS A 96 -10.71 -26.77 1.03
CA LYS A 96 -10.08 -27.87 1.78
C LYS A 96 -8.69 -28.19 1.24
N ASP A 97 -7.86 -28.82 2.07
CA ASP A 97 -6.45 -29.09 1.79
C ASP A 97 -6.23 -29.93 0.51
N ILE A 98 -7.07 -30.95 0.29
CA ILE A 98 -7.00 -31.83 -0.89
C ILE A 98 -7.46 -31.10 -2.17
N GLU A 99 -8.46 -30.24 -2.05
CA GLU A 99 -9.02 -29.47 -3.17
C GLU A 99 -7.98 -28.47 -3.71
N PHE A 100 -7.14 -27.90 -2.82
CA PHE A 100 -6.05 -27.02 -3.21
C PHE A 100 -5.04 -27.71 -4.13
N GLN A 101 -4.58 -28.93 -3.78
CA GLN A 101 -3.61 -29.66 -4.59
C GLN A 101 -4.17 -30.01 -5.98
N ALA A 102 -5.45 -30.40 -6.04
CA ALA A 102 -6.14 -30.65 -7.31
C ALA A 102 -6.23 -29.38 -8.17
N LYS A 103 -6.56 -28.24 -7.56
CA LYS A 103 -6.59 -26.93 -8.23
C LYS A 103 -5.22 -26.53 -8.75
N LEU A 104 -4.15 -26.67 -7.94
CA LEU A 104 -2.77 -26.39 -8.34
C LEU A 104 -2.38 -27.20 -9.58
N LYS A 105 -2.59 -28.52 -9.58
CA LYS A 105 -2.27 -29.38 -10.74
C LYS A 105 -3.07 -29.00 -11.98
N THR A 106 -4.33 -28.65 -11.81
CA THR A 106 -5.21 -28.21 -12.91
C THR A 106 -4.67 -26.91 -13.53
N LYS A 107 -4.37 -25.90 -12.71
CA LYS A 107 -3.83 -24.61 -13.16
C LYS A 107 -2.47 -24.74 -13.83
N ILE A 108 -1.59 -25.59 -13.31
CA ILE A 108 -0.30 -25.88 -13.95
C ILE A 108 -0.51 -26.48 -15.35
N SER A 109 -1.44 -27.43 -15.50
CA SER A 109 -1.76 -28.04 -16.80
C SER A 109 -2.36 -27.02 -17.79
N GLU A 110 -3.29 -26.19 -17.31
CA GLU A 110 -3.90 -25.12 -18.11
C GLU A 110 -2.87 -24.12 -18.63
N ILE A 111 -1.99 -23.62 -17.75
CA ILE A 111 -0.93 -22.68 -18.15
C ILE A 111 0.10 -23.34 -19.05
N ARG A 112 0.52 -24.57 -18.76
CA ARG A 112 1.44 -25.30 -19.65
C ARG A 112 0.85 -25.43 -21.04
N THR A 113 -0.44 -25.74 -21.16
CA THR A 113 -1.16 -25.83 -22.43
C THR A 113 -1.28 -24.46 -23.12
N ALA A 114 -1.64 -23.42 -22.38
CA ALA A 114 -1.79 -22.07 -22.91
C ALA A 114 -0.44 -21.44 -23.35
N ALA A 115 0.64 -21.81 -22.68
CA ALA A 115 2.00 -21.37 -22.98
C ALA A 115 2.64 -22.14 -24.14
N GLN A 116 2.07 -23.28 -24.56
CA GLN A 116 2.59 -24.05 -25.71
C GLN A 116 2.78 -23.11 -26.90
N SER A 117 4.00 -23.09 -27.45
CA SER A 117 4.44 -22.24 -28.56
C SER A 117 4.48 -20.72 -28.33
N LYS A 118 4.03 -20.22 -27.17
CA LYS A 118 3.97 -18.77 -26.88
C LYS A 118 5.03 -18.29 -25.89
N MET A 119 5.34 -19.10 -24.89
CA MET A 119 6.28 -18.74 -23.82
C MET A 119 7.03 -19.98 -23.33
N GLN A 120 8.32 -19.84 -23.08
CA GLN A 120 9.12 -20.87 -22.43
C GLN A 120 8.91 -20.80 -20.93
N LEU A 121 8.48 -21.92 -20.33
CA LEU A 121 8.28 -22.08 -18.89
C LEU A 121 9.40 -22.91 -18.27
N PRO A 122 9.73 -22.72 -16.98
CA PRO A 122 10.66 -23.58 -16.27
C PRO A 122 10.17 -25.03 -16.19
N ALA A 123 11.08 -26.01 -16.19
CA ALA A 123 10.74 -27.43 -16.12
C ALA A 123 9.93 -27.77 -14.84
N ASP A 124 10.33 -27.16 -13.72
CA ASP A 124 9.72 -27.34 -12.40
C ASP A 124 8.64 -26.28 -12.11
N PHE A 125 7.95 -25.77 -13.15
CA PHE A 125 6.94 -24.74 -12.96
C PHE A 125 5.75 -25.23 -12.10
N ALA A 126 5.63 -24.68 -10.89
CA ALA A 126 4.46 -24.83 -10.02
C ALA A 126 4.03 -23.51 -9.33
N PHE A 127 4.19 -22.36 -10.00
CA PHE A 127 3.87 -21.02 -9.46
C PHE A 127 4.56 -20.68 -8.12
N GLY A 128 5.70 -21.32 -7.81
CA GLY A 128 6.38 -21.21 -6.52
C GLY A 128 5.72 -22.02 -5.39
N PHE A 129 4.76 -22.90 -5.69
CA PHE A 129 4.12 -23.82 -4.75
C PHE A 129 4.69 -25.25 -4.87
N ASP A 130 5.98 -25.37 -5.19
CA ASP A 130 6.64 -26.67 -5.43
C ASP A 130 6.48 -27.64 -4.24
N GLU A 131 6.53 -27.10 -3.03
CA GLU A 131 6.30 -27.83 -1.77
C GLU A 131 4.92 -28.52 -1.72
N TYR A 132 3.88 -27.88 -2.28
CA TYR A 132 2.50 -28.39 -2.26
C TYR A 132 2.12 -29.23 -3.47
N THR A 133 3.07 -29.51 -4.35
CA THR A 133 2.88 -30.52 -5.40
C THR A 133 2.84 -31.93 -4.80
N SER A 134 3.56 -32.16 -3.69
CA SER A 134 3.69 -33.44 -3.01
C SER A 134 3.18 -33.44 -1.57
N SER A 135 3.08 -32.27 -0.92
CA SER A 135 2.56 -32.13 0.45
C SER A 135 1.23 -31.38 0.50
N LEU A 136 0.47 -31.59 1.58
CA LEU A 136 -0.79 -30.91 1.84
C LEU A 136 -0.56 -29.65 2.69
N PRO A 137 -1.36 -28.59 2.50
CA PRO A 137 -1.41 -27.47 3.43
C PRO A 137 -1.70 -27.93 4.87
N THR A 138 -1.21 -27.19 5.85
CA THR A 138 -1.28 -27.58 7.28
C THR A 138 -2.67 -27.43 7.89
N SER A 139 -3.56 -26.68 7.25
CA SER A 139 -4.93 -26.44 7.70
C SER A 139 -5.80 -25.89 6.57
N ALA A 140 -7.13 -26.07 6.69
CA ALA A 140 -8.10 -25.51 5.74
C ALA A 140 -8.03 -23.96 5.63
N ALA A 141 -7.66 -23.27 6.71
CA ALA A 141 -7.44 -21.83 6.68
C ALA A 141 -6.20 -21.46 5.84
N ALA A 142 -5.11 -22.22 5.97
CA ALA A 142 -3.93 -22.07 5.12
C ALA A 142 -4.25 -22.43 3.66
N ALA A 143 -4.98 -23.51 3.40
CA ALA A 143 -5.40 -23.90 2.06
C ALA A 143 -6.25 -22.81 1.37
N THR A 144 -7.17 -22.19 2.10
CA THR A 144 -7.97 -21.06 1.62
C THR A 144 -7.07 -19.89 1.20
N GLU A 145 -6.17 -19.45 2.09
CA GLU A 145 -5.26 -18.34 1.81
C GLU A 145 -4.29 -18.61 0.65
N LEU A 146 -3.77 -19.84 0.57
CA LEU A 146 -2.92 -20.31 -0.52
C LEU A 146 -3.69 -20.37 -1.83
N SER A 147 -4.98 -20.75 -1.82
CA SER A 147 -5.81 -20.78 -3.02
C SER A 147 -6.01 -19.39 -3.62
N GLY A 148 -6.25 -18.38 -2.78
CA GLY A 148 -6.35 -16.99 -3.24
C GLY A 148 -5.02 -16.47 -3.77
N TYR A 149 -3.90 -16.88 -3.18
CA TYR A 149 -2.57 -16.53 -3.70
C TYR A 149 -2.28 -17.21 -5.04
N LEU A 150 -2.68 -18.48 -5.20
CA LEU A 150 -2.56 -19.21 -6.45
C LEU A 150 -3.39 -18.55 -7.57
N ASP A 151 -4.60 -18.09 -7.28
CA ASP A 151 -5.43 -17.38 -8.27
C ASP A 151 -4.77 -16.07 -8.73
N ALA A 152 -4.11 -15.35 -7.81
CA ALA A 152 -3.32 -14.17 -8.16
C ALA A 152 -2.10 -14.52 -9.04
N MET A 153 -1.44 -15.64 -8.77
CA MET A 153 -0.32 -16.12 -9.59
C MET A 153 -0.79 -16.56 -10.98
N ASP A 154 -1.92 -17.25 -11.06
CA ASP A 154 -2.54 -17.70 -12.31
C ASP A 154 -2.89 -16.50 -13.21
N GLU A 155 -3.57 -15.48 -12.66
CA GLU A 155 -3.88 -14.26 -13.42
C GLU A 155 -2.62 -13.46 -13.82
N LEU A 156 -1.60 -13.41 -12.96
CA LEU A 156 -0.32 -12.80 -13.31
C LEU A 156 0.32 -13.51 -14.50
N VAL A 157 0.41 -14.84 -14.48
CA VAL A 157 1.03 -15.61 -15.58
C VAL A 157 0.20 -15.55 -16.85
N LYS A 158 -1.14 -15.55 -16.76
CA LYS A 158 -2.02 -15.29 -17.92
C LYS A 158 -1.77 -13.90 -18.49
N MET A 159 -1.53 -12.90 -17.65
CA MET A 159 -1.16 -11.57 -18.12
C MET A 159 0.19 -11.58 -18.85
N LEU A 160 1.21 -12.29 -18.33
CA LEU A 160 2.50 -12.47 -19.02
C LEU A 160 2.29 -13.07 -20.43
N LEU A 161 1.44 -14.10 -20.54
CA LEU A 161 1.09 -14.72 -21.83
C LEU A 161 0.40 -13.74 -22.79
N LYS A 162 -0.52 -12.90 -22.29
CA LYS A 162 -1.20 -11.87 -23.11
C LYS A 162 -0.27 -10.73 -23.53
N CYS A 163 0.86 -10.56 -22.85
CA CYS A 163 1.86 -9.53 -23.17
C CYS A 163 2.95 -10.04 -24.12
N ASN A 164 2.87 -11.29 -24.60
CA ASN A 164 3.88 -11.93 -25.47
C ASN A 164 5.29 -12.00 -24.83
N VAL A 165 5.36 -12.32 -23.54
CA VAL A 165 6.64 -12.64 -22.88
C VAL A 165 7.23 -13.92 -23.47
N GLN A 166 8.52 -13.93 -23.81
CA GLN A 166 9.15 -15.04 -24.52
C GLN A 166 9.62 -16.17 -23.60
N SER A 167 10.25 -15.83 -22.48
CA SER A 167 10.60 -16.81 -21.44
C SER A 167 10.28 -16.30 -20.04
N LEU A 168 9.83 -17.22 -19.20
CA LEU A 168 9.80 -17.09 -17.75
C LEU A 168 10.90 -17.99 -17.22
N ASP A 169 11.99 -17.40 -16.72
CA ASP A 169 13.15 -18.16 -16.26
C ASP A 169 12.99 -18.55 -14.78
N LEU A 170 12.43 -17.64 -13.96
CA LEU A 170 12.24 -17.84 -12.52
C LEU A 170 10.93 -17.20 -12.08
N LEU A 171 10.18 -17.93 -11.26
CA LEU A 171 9.00 -17.46 -10.55
C LEU A 171 9.07 -17.99 -9.12
N GLU A 172 9.38 -17.12 -8.18
CA GLU A 172 9.44 -17.43 -6.75
C GLU A 172 8.42 -16.60 -5.98
N ARG A 173 7.89 -17.18 -4.90
CA ARG A 173 6.95 -16.52 -4.00
C ARG A 173 7.50 -16.50 -2.58
N SER A 174 7.16 -15.47 -1.80
CA SER A 174 7.35 -15.50 -0.35
C SER A 174 6.39 -16.48 0.31
N LYS A 175 6.89 -17.24 1.29
CA LYS A 175 6.04 -18.07 2.17
C LYS A 175 5.17 -17.18 3.06
N LEU A 176 3.91 -17.55 3.24
CA LEU A 176 2.99 -16.82 4.12
C LEU A 176 3.34 -17.07 5.60
N ALA A 177 3.03 -16.12 6.48
CA ALA A 177 3.27 -16.27 7.92
C ALA A 177 2.52 -17.47 8.52
N LEU A 178 1.38 -17.86 7.92
CA LEU A 178 0.60 -19.04 8.30
C LEU A 178 1.31 -20.35 7.92
N GLU A 179 2.13 -20.34 6.87
CA GLU A 179 2.96 -21.49 6.46
C GLU A 179 4.17 -21.64 7.41
N ALA A 180 4.77 -20.51 7.83
CA ALA A 180 5.95 -20.52 8.70
C ALA A 180 5.69 -21.04 10.12
N LYS A 181 4.46 -20.87 10.65
CA LYS A 181 4.08 -21.39 11.97
C LYS A 181 4.07 -22.92 12.06
N ALA A 182 4.06 -23.63 10.93
CA ALA A 182 4.21 -25.09 10.90
C ALA A 182 5.67 -25.56 10.89
N ALA A 183 6.63 -24.67 10.62
CA ALA A 183 8.06 -24.99 10.55
C ALA A 183 8.83 -24.72 11.85
N ALA A 184 8.17 -24.25 12.91
CA ALA A 184 8.82 -23.90 14.17
C ALA A 184 8.94 -25.09 15.13
N ASN A 185 9.78 -26.06 14.78
CA ASN A 185 10.57 -26.82 15.75
C ASN A 185 12.05 -26.49 15.52
N ALA A 186 12.43 -25.26 15.86
CA ALA A 186 13.83 -24.86 16.01
C ALA A 186 13.95 -23.93 17.22
N PRO A 187 15.02 -24.06 18.04
CA PRO A 187 15.05 -23.55 19.40
C PRO A 187 15.08 -22.03 19.45
N ALA A 188 14.39 -21.49 20.45
CA ALA A 188 14.35 -20.08 20.78
C ALA A 188 15.75 -19.51 21.01
N GLY A 189 16.14 -18.53 20.19
CA GLY A 189 17.38 -17.79 20.36
C GLY A 189 17.50 -16.70 19.31
N GLY A 190 17.04 -15.50 19.63
CA GLY A 190 17.24 -14.34 18.76
C GLY A 190 16.24 -13.22 19.04
N ALA A 191 16.64 -12.31 19.91
CA ALA A 191 15.96 -11.04 20.11
C ALA A 191 15.92 -10.25 18.79
N ALA A 192 14.80 -10.34 18.08
CA ALA A 192 14.49 -9.48 16.95
C ALA A 192 13.04 -9.00 17.09
N ALA A 193 12.95 -7.76 17.58
CA ALA A 193 11.87 -6.82 17.35
C ALA A 193 10.46 -7.29 17.72
N GLN A 194 10.13 -7.04 18.98
CA GLN A 194 8.79 -6.70 19.44
C GLN A 194 8.27 -5.46 18.69
N ARG A 195 7.82 -5.65 17.45
CA ARG A 195 6.86 -4.78 16.78
C ARG A 195 5.55 -5.55 16.68
N GLN A 196 4.96 -5.84 17.82
CA GLN A 196 3.55 -6.22 17.91
C GLN A 196 2.78 -4.97 18.30
N GLY A 197 1.82 -4.55 17.47
CA GLY A 197 0.77 -3.62 17.91
C GLY A 197 0.31 -2.54 16.94
N ALA A 198 0.82 -2.45 15.71
CA ALA A 198 0.02 -1.83 14.65
C ALA A 198 -0.81 -2.96 14.06
N ALA A 199 -2.14 -2.90 14.17
CA ALA A 199 -2.98 -3.81 13.42
C ALA A 199 -2.59 -3.70 11.96
N GLU A 200 -1.96 -4.73 11.39
CA GLU A 200 -1.56 -4.72 10.00
C GLU A 200 -2.84 -4.62 9.16
N ILE A 201 -3.08 -3.46 8.58
CA ILE A 201 -4.21 -3.20 7.69
C ILE A 201 -3.93 -3.84 6.32
N LEU A 202 -2.66 -4.07 5.98
CA LEU A 202 -2.21 -4.70 4.74
C LEU A 202 -1.30 -5.88 5.04
N GLU A 203 -1.49 -6.97 4.32
CA GLU A 203 -0.53 -8.06 4.17
C GLU A 203 0.15 -7.93 2.80
N LYS A 204 1.49 -7.88 2.78
CA LYS A 204 2.28 -7.81 1.55
C LYS A 204 2.89 -9.18 1.23
N ARG A 205 2.68 -9.67 0.01
CA ARG A 205 3.18 -10.95 -0.48
C ARG A 205 4.15 -10.69 -1.63
N GLN A 206 5.40 -11.09 -1.48
CA GLN A 206 6.46 -10.81 -2.44
C GLN A 206 6.56 -11.90 -3.49
N ILE A 207 6.70 -11.47 -4.74
CA ILE A 207 6.85 -12.33 -5.91
C ILE A 207 8.09 -11.87 -6.67
N SER A 208 9.02 -12.79 -6.90
CA SER A 208 10.24 -12.53 -7.65
C SER A 208 10.17 -13.22 -8.99
N LEU A 209 10.39 -12.46 -10.05
CA LEU A 209 10.25 -12.88 -11.44
C LEU A 209 11.55 -12.60 -12.19
N ILE A 210 11.96 -13.53 -13.05
CA ILE A 210 12.96 -13.31 -14.09
C ILE A 210 12.32 -13.67 -15.42
N LEU A 211 12.28 -12.71 -16.33
CA LEU A 211 11.59 -12.77 -17.61
C LEU A 211 12.55 -12.41 -18.74
N THR A 212 12.35 -12.99 -19.92
CA THR A 212 12.96 -12.52 -21.17
C THR A 212 11.87 -12.05 -22.12
N LEU A 213 11.95 -10.79 -22.55
CA LEU A 213 10.95 -10.16 -23.41
C LEU A 213 11.52 -8.97 -24.19
N ASP A 214 10.79 -8.48 -25.20
CA ASP A 214 11.14 -7.27 -25.92
C ASP A 214 10.70 -5.99 -25.15
N GLN A 215 11.14 -4.82 -25.61
CA GLN A 215 10.79 -3.56 -24.95
C GLN A 215 9.27 -3.27 -25.01
N GLY A 216 8.61 -3.61 -26.12
CA GLY A 216 7.18 -3.36 -26.30
C GLY A 216 6.32 -4.16 -25.32
N ALA A 217 6.61 -5.46 -25.16
CA ALA A 217 5.98 -6.32 -24.17
C ALA A 217 6.22 -5.83 -22.75
N LEU A 218 7.39 -5.25 -22.45
CA LEU A 218 7.72 -4.76 -21.11
C LEU A 218 6.86 -3.55 -20.75
N GLN A 219 6.78 -2.58 -21.66
CA GLN A 219 5.95 -1.40 -21.45
C GLN A 219 4.47 -1.78 -21.30
N LEU A 220 4.01 -2.73 -22.11
CA LEU A 220 2.65 -3.23 -22.08
C LEU A 220 2.36 -4.00 -20.78
N LEU A 221 3.30 -4.82 -20.31
CA LEU A 221 3.22 -5.53 -19.04
C LEU A 221 3.15 -4.59 -17.85
N VAL A 222 4.04 -3.60 -17.76
CA VAL A 222 4.04 -2.63 -16.66
C VAL A 222 2.76 -1.79 -16.68
N SER A 223 2.29 -1.41 -17.86
CA SER A 223 1.02 -0.67 -18.01
C SER A 223 -0.18 -1.49 -17.54
N ARG A 224 -0.23 -2.78 -17.90
CA ARG A 224 -1.32 -3.69 -17.47
C ARG A 224 -1.29 -3.99 -15.99
N LEU A 225 -0.10 -4.14 -15.39
CA LEU A 225 0.06 -4.29 -13.94
C LEU A 225 -0.42 -3.05 -13.18
N ALA A 226 -0.25 -1.86 -13.75
CA ALA A 226 -0.71 -0.60 -13.17
C ALA A 226 -2.21 -0.30 -13.41
N THR A 227 -2.87 -1.07 -14.27
CA THR A 227 -4.28 -0.88 -14.65
C THR A 227 -5.17 -1.86 -13.91
N THR A 228 -6.48 -1.60 -13.86
CA THR A 228 -7.50 -2.49 -13.28
C THR A 228 -7.72 -3.80 -14.05
N GLU A 229 -6.90 -4.10 -15.07
CA GLU A 229 -6.92 -5.41 -15.75
C GLU A 229 -6.43 -6.53 -14.83
N MET A 230 -5.52 -6.21 -13.89
CA MET A 230 -5.16 -7.12 -12.81
C MET A 230 -6.25 -7.07 -11.75
N PRO A 231 -6.96 -8.18 -11.46
CA PRO A 231 -8.01 -8.19 -10.44
C PRO A 231 -7.45 -8.10 -9.01
N PHE A 232 -6.12 -8.02 -8.86
CA PHE A 232 -5.42 -7.90 -7.59
C PHE A 232 -4.59 -6.62 -7.54
N PHE A 233 -4.49 -6.00 -6.36
CA PHE A 233 -3.60 -4.86 -6.17
C PHE A 233 -2.14 -5.31 -6.19
N THR A 234 -1.39 -4.86 -7.20
CA THR A 234 0.04 -5.16 -7.36
C THR A 234 0.87 -3.88 -7.31
N SER A 235 2.06 -3.96 -6.71
CA SER A 235 3.02 -2.87 -6.65
C SER A 235 4.38 -3.37 -7.09
N VAL A 236 4.94 -2.79 -8.15
CA VAL A 236 6.30 -3.12 -8.61
C VAL A 236 7.30 -2.43 -7.68
N ARG A 237 8.04 -3.21 -6.90
CA ARG A 237 9.02 -2.70 -5.93
C ARG A 237 10.39 -2.48 -6.55
N GLN A 238 10.81 -3.42 -7.38
CA GLN A 238 12.11 -3.36 -8.05
C GLN A 238 11.96 -3.84 -9.48
N LEU A 239 12.54 -3.08 -10.40
CA LEU A 239 12.66 -3.44 -11.80
C LEU A 239 14.12 -3.29 -12.21
N ARG A 240 14.76 -4.39 -12.57
CA ARG A 240 16.10 -4.41 -13.15
C ARG A 240 16.00 -4.92 -14.57
N ILE A 241 16.56 -4.17 -15.49
CA ILE A 241 16.56 -4.47 -16.92
C ILE A 241 18.02 -4.65 -17.34
N GLU A 242 18.31 -5.78 -17.95
CA GLU A 242 19.61 -6.12 -18.51
C GLU A 242 19.42 -6.44 -19.99
N ASN A 243 20.23 -5.84 -20.86
CA ASN A 243 20.21 -6.22 -22.28
C ASN A 243 20.87 -7.59 -22.44
N GLN A 244 20.35 -8.41 -23.35
CA GLN A 244 20.98 -9.70 -23.66
C GLN A 244 22.37 -9.52 -24.30
N LEU A 245 22.54 -8.48 -25.12
CA LEU A 245 23.85 -8.07 -25.64
C LEU A 245 24.37 -6.92 -24.77
N GLN A 246 25.45 -7.18 -24.04
CA GLN A 246 26.15 -6.15 -23.24
C GLN A 246 27.18 -5.37 -24.06
N GLU A 247 27.53 -5.88 -25.24
CA GLU A 247 28.39 -5.18 -26.19
C GLU A 247 27.57 -4.17 -26.99
N GLY A 248 28.15 -2.99 -27.23
CA GLY A 248 27.51 -1.96 -28.03
C GLY A 248 27.19 -2.48 -29.44
N PRO A 249 26.14 -1.95 -30.09
CA PRO A 249 25.75 -2.37 -31.43
C PRO A 249 26.93 -2.17 -32.40
N LEU A 250 27.35 -3.26 -33.04
CA LEU A 250 28.34 -3.21 -34.11
C LEU A 250 27.79 -2.30 -35.23
N ARG A 251 28.62 -1.40 -35.78
CA ARG A 251 28.19 -0.52 -36.89
C ARG A 251 27.64 -1.30 -38.10
N SER A 252 27.98 -2.58 -38.23
CA SER A 252 27.49 -3.49 -39.26
C SER A 252 26.12 -4.12 -38.99
N SER A 253 25.62 -4.13 -37.74
CA SER A 253 24.29 -4.66 -37.40
C SER A 253 23.19 -3.60 -37.44
N VAL A 254 23.57 -2.32 -37.50
CA VAL A 254 22.65 -1.21 -37.72
C VAL A 254 22.14 -1.27 -39.15
N ARG A 255 20.95 -1.86 -39.34
CA ARG A 255 20.18 -1.73 -40.58
C ARG A 255 19.63 -0.31 -40.64
N LEU A 256 20.43 0.60 -41.20
CA LEU A 256 19.90 1.85 -41.72
C LEU A 256 18.81 1.49 -42.72
N PRO A 257 17.59 2.06 -42.62
CA PRO A 257 16.63 1.96 -43.70
C PRO A 257 17.35 2.44 -44.95
N ALA A 258 17.40 1.58 -45.98
CA ALA A 258 17.92 2.00 -47.26
C ALA A 258 17.12 3.24 -47.64
N THR A 259 17.76 4.41 -47.60
CA THR A 259 17.29 5.53 -48.36
C THR A 259 17.16 4.97 -49.77
N ASN A 260 15.93 4.88 -50.28
CA ASN A 260 15.68 4.76 -51.71
C ASN A 260 16.16 6.07 -52.33
N GLY A 261 17.48 6.29 -52.31
CA GLY A 261 18.15 7.21 -53.18
C GLY A 261 18.00 6.65 -54.59
N PRO A 262 17.70 7.49 -55.58
CA PRO A 262 17.46 7.03 -56.93
C PRO A 262 18.66 6.22 -57.40
N LYS A 263 18.38 5.01 -57.91
CA LYS A 263 19.36 4.19 -58.62
C LYS A 263 20.03 5.09 -59.68
N MET A 264 21.29 5.45 -59.47
CA MET A 264 22.16 5.85 -60.57
C MET A 264 22.46 4.60 -61.39
N GLY A 265 21.48 4.20 -62.20
CA GLY A 265 21.74 3.48 -63.44
C GLY A 265 22.26 4.52 -64.44
N GLY A 266 23.46 4.28 -64.95
CA GLY A 266 24.00 5.10 -66.04
C GLY A 266 23.11 5.01 -67.28
N GLY A 267 23.01 6.11 -68.01
CA GLY A 267 22.57 6.14 -69.40
C GLY A 267 21.32 6.95 -69.69
N GLN A 268 21.56 8.22 -70.09
CA GLN A 268 20.88 8.95 -71.16
C GLN A 268 19.41 9.42 -71.02
N ALA A 269 19.32 10.75 -70.82
CA ALA A 269 18.35 11.75 -71.29
C ALA A 269 16.98 11.31 -71.85
N ALA A 270 15.91 11.78 -71.19
CA ALA A 270 14.70 12.24 -71.88
C ALA A 270 13.98 13.33 -71.04
N ALA A 271 13.70 14.42 -71.75
CA ALA A 271 12.87 15.61 -71.49
C ALA A 271 12.10 15.77 -70.18
N ALA A 272 12.24 16.99 -69.64
CA ALA A 272 11.34 17.61 -68.68
C ALA A 272 9.92 17.77 -69.25
N SER A 273 8.94 17.49 -68.42
CA SER A 273 7.59 18.03 -68.53
C SER A 273 7.23 18.61 -67.16
N GLU A 274 7.19 19.94 -67.12
CA GLU A 274 6.60 20.73 -66.04
C GLU A 274 5.11 20.42 -65.97
N GLU A 275 4.60 20.03 -64.79
CA GLU A 275 3.18 20.16 -64.46
C GLU A 275 3.02 20.89 -63.12
N VAL A 276 2.74 22.18 -63.29
CA VAL A 276 1.75 23.01 -62.58
C VAL A 276 1.70 22.93 -61.05
N ALA A 277 2.12 24.02 -60.43
CA ALA A 277 1.87 24.35 -59.04
C ALA A 277 0.36 24.39 -58.73
N SER A 278 -0.10 23.51 -57.83
CA SER A 278 -1.37 23.67 -57.14
C SER A 278 -1.15 24.35 -55.79
N ASP A 279 -1.86 25.45 -55.58
CA ASP A 279 -1.81 26.35 -54.42
C ASP A 279 -2.57 25.76 -53.20
N GLU A 280 -2.17 24.57 -52.77
CA GLU A 280 -2.74 23.89 -51.60
C GLU A 280 -1.69 23.87 -50.47
N ILE A 281 -1.87 24.70 -49.44
CA ILE A 281 -1.06 24.67 -48.22
C ILE A 281 -1.37 23.36 -47.49
N ARG A 282 -0.66 22.29 -47.85
CA ARG A 282 -0.64 21.06 -47.07
C ARG A 282 0.31 21.23 -45.89
N PRO A 283 -0.07 20.82 -44.67
CA PRO A 283 0.86 20.80 -43.55
C PRO A 283 2.11 20.00 -43.96
N PRO A 284 3.31 20.47 -43.61
CA PRO A 284 4.54 19.79 -43.99
C PRO A 284 4.44 18.34 -43.52
N ALA A 285 4.74 17.41 -44.44
CA ALA A 285 4.79 16.00 -44.11
C ALA A 285 5.71 15.82 -42.88
N PRO A 286 5.30 14.99 -41.89
CA PRO A 286 6.10 14.80 -40.69
C PRO A 286 7.53 14.45 -41.09
N ALA A 287 8.49 15.15 -40.48
CA ALA A 287 9.90 14.95 -40.77
C ALA A 287 10.22 13.44 -40.71
N PRO A 288 10.96 12.90 -41.69
CA PRO A 288 11.39 11.51 -41.60
C PRO A 288 12.14 11.33 -40.29
N ILE A 289 11.80 10.26 -39.57
CA ILE A 289 12.36 9.95 -38.25
C ILE A 289 13.88 9.84 -38.42
N ASP A 290 14.61 10.88 -38.00
CA ASP A 290 16.06 11.03 -38.17
C ASP A 290 16.86 10.23 -37.13
N THR A 291 16.17 9.74 -36.10
CA THR A 291 16.77 8.95 -35.02
C THR A 291 16.07 7.60 -34.91
N ILE A 292 16.80 6.55 -35.25
CA ILE A 292 16.41 5.17 -34.99
C ILE A 292 16.94 4.84 -33.58
N PRO A 293 16.07 4.57 -32.60
CA PRO A 293 16.54 4.06 -31.32
C PRO A 293 17.17 2.68 -31.56
N VAL A 294 18.50 2.60 -31.42
CA VAL A 294 19.24 1.32 -31.54
C VAL A 294 19.08 0.48 -30.26
N PHE A 295 18.71 1.11 -29.15
CA PHE A 295 18.29 0.44 -27.93
C PHE A 295 16.83 -0.01 -28.06
N GLY A 296 16.54 -1.29 -27.78
CA GLY A 296 15.16 -1.79 -27.66
C GLY A 296 14.68 -2.81 -28.69
N ASN A 297 15.47 -3.09 -29.74
CA ASN A 297 15.15 -4.15 -30.72
C ASN A 297 15.66 -5.54 -30.30
N GLU A 298 16.36 -5.60 -29.16
CA GLU A 298 16.93 -6.82 -28.60
C GLU A 298 16.05 -7.36 -27.47
N LEU A 299 16.23 -8.64 -27.15
CA LEU A 299 15.59 -9.23 -25.99
C LEU A 299 16.22 -8.67 -24.71
N LEU A 300 15.36 -8.31 -23.79
CA LEU A 300 15.70 -7.80 -22.47
C LEU A 300 15.50 -8.92 -21.46
N LYS A 301 16.50 -9.11 -20.60
CA LYS A 301 16.37 -9.90 -19.39
C LYS A 301 15.92 -8.98 -18.27
N VAL A 302 14.72 -9.22 -17.76
CA VAL A 302 14.07 -8.38 -16.77
C VAL A 302 13.93 -9.16 -15.48
N ARG A 303 14.49 -8.63 -14.38
CA ARG A 303 14.20 -9.08 -13.03
C ARG A 303 13.23 -8.12 -12.38
N MET A 304 12.13 -8.64 -11.88
CA MET A 304 11.06 -7.85 -11.28
C MET A 304 10.66 -8.42 -9.92
N GLU A 305 10.51 -7.54 -8.95
CA GLU A 305 9.95 -7.88 -7.63
C GLU A 305 8.60 -7.17 -7.50
N ILE A 306 7.53 -7.94 -7.31
CA ILE A 306 6.16 -7.47 -7.19
C ILE A 306 5.66 -7.76 -5.78
N ASP A 307 5.11 -6.73 -5.12
CA ASP A 307 4.32 -6.87 -3.90
C ASP A 307 2.84 -7.03 -4.30
N LEU A 308 2.28 -8.20 -4.05
CA LEU A 308 0.85 -8.44 -4.06
C LEU A 308 0.28 -8.02 -2.70
N VAL A 309 -0.62 -7.04 -2.71
CA VAL A 309 -1.18 -6.46 -1.49
C VAL A 309 -2.57 -7.04 -1.24
N LYS A 310 -2.77 -7.57 -0.04
CA LYS A 310 -4.08 -7.96 0.46
C LYS A 310 -4.49 -7.00 1.58
N PHE A 311 -5.68 -6.39 1.45
CA PHE A 311 -6.23 -5.56 2.51
C PHE A 311 -6.89 -6.46 3.55
N LEU A 312 -6.40 -6.36 4.77
CA LEU A 312 -7.01 -6.99 5.93
C LEU A 312 -8.14 -6.07 6.40
N ASP A 313 -9.25 -6.67 6.84
CA ASP A 313 -10.46 -5.95 7.21
C ASP A 313 -10.15 -4.82 8.20
N ALA A 314 -10.37 -3.57 7.75
CA ALA A 314 -10.13 -2.37 8.54
C ALA A 314 -10.94 -2.37 9.83
N ALA A 315 -12.05 -3.13 9.92
CA ALA A 315 -12.80 -3.30 11.15
C ALA A 315 -11.96 -3.92 12.28
N LYS A 316 -10.99 -4.78 11.98
CA LYS A 316 -10.09 -5.34 13.00
C LYS A 316 -8.96 -4.39 13.40
N GLY A 317 -8.58 -3.46 12.51
CA GLY A 317 -7.49 -2.52 12.78
C GLY A 317 -7.92 -1.18 13.38
N VAL A 318 -9.08 -0.66 12.97
CA VAL A 318 -9.61 0.61 13.46
C VAL A 318 -10.29 0.43 14.83
N ALA A 319 -10.99 -0.68 15.06
CA ALA A 319 -11.60 -0.98 16.36
C ALA A 319 -10.57 -1.19 17.49
N ALA A 320 -9.33 -1.54 17.14
CA ALA A 320 -8.24 -1.70 18.10
C ALA A 320 -7.56 -0.37 18.49
N GLN A 321 -7.77 0.71 17.72
CA GLN A 321 -7.09 2.00 17.91
C GLN A 321 -7.99 3.13 18.38
N ILE A 322 -9.32 2.93 18.39
CA ILE A 322 -10.23 3.88 19.04
C ILE A 322 -10.31 3.47 20.51
N PRO A 323 -9.69 4.22 21.46
CA PRO A 323 -9.99 4.01 22.86
C PRO A 323 -11.49 4.24 23.06
N ALA A 324 -12.17 3.20 23.52
CA ALA A 324 -13.58 3.29 23.88
C ALA A 324 -13.74 4.34 25.00
N GLY A 325 -14.31 5.49 24.64
CA GLY A 325 -14.84 6.47 25.58
C GLY A 325 -13.80 7.20 26.43
N ARG A 326 -13.63 8.49 26.14
CA ARG A 326 -13.53 9.52 27.18
C ARG A 326 -14.51 10.63 26.85
#